data_AF-A0A7S3TX25-F1
#
_entry.id   AF-A0A7S3TX25-F1
#
_cell.length_a   1.000
_cell.length_b   1.000
_cell.length_c   1.000
_cell.angle_alpha   90.00
_cell.angle_beta   90.00
_cell.angle_gamma   90.00
#
_symmetry.space_group_name_H-M   'P 1'
#
loop_
_entity.id
_entity.type
_entity.pdbx_description
1 polymer ?
#
loop_
_entity_poly.entity_id
_entity_poly.type
_entity_poly.pdbx_seq_one_letter_code
_entity_poly.pdbx_strand_id
1 'polypeptide(L)'
;ATVAAEAAAEAARALAALEIQVWLELDRLLATIARLRGKGQQVPVPSQLIGLMPPAPEAGGWPVDFELAKMGAQLRERYEAAQADGEGDSFSSWVHFVPVDHAHYSARRRAQRLSYAVWGVIGVATDDAVQPLLEVGSTSDRLRRALVRMREIMQQIG
;
A
#
# COMPACT_ATOMS: atom_id res chain seq x y z
N ALA A 1 -32.09 -12.55 4.52
CA ALA A 1 -30.72 -13.09 4.39
C ALA A 1 -29.96 -12.47 3.20
N THR A 2 -30.60 -12.30 2.04
CA THR A 2 -29.99 -11.78 0.80
C THR A 2 -29.48 -10.33 0.90
N VAL A 3 -30.26 -9.42 1.48
CA VAL A 3 -29.89 -7.98 1.59
C VAL A 3 -28.64 -7.73 2.43
N ALA A 4 -28.44 -8.48 3.53
CA ALA A 4 -27.27 -8.34 4.38
C ALA A 4 -25.99 -8.86 3.70
N ALA A 5 -26.12 -9.93 2.90
CA ALA A 5 -25.00 -10.47 2.13
C ALA A 5 -24.61 -9.53 0.99
N GLU A 6 -25.59 -8.94 0.30
CA GLU A 6 -25.36 -7.91 -0.73
C GLU A 6 -24.68 -6.67 -0.16
N ALA A 7 -25.14 -6.17 0.99
CA ALA A 7 -24.52 -5.02 1.67
C ALA A 7 -23.06 -5.32 2.09
N ALA A 8 -22.78 -6.52 2.57
CA ALA A 8 -21.43 -6.93 2.94
C ALA A 8 -20.50 -7.04 1.71
N ALA A 9 -21.01 -7.59 0.60
CA ALA A 9 -20.28 -7.67 -0.67
C ALA A 9 -19.97 -6.27 -1.22
N GLU A 10 -20.93 -5.35 -1.14
CA GLU A 10 -20.75 -3.97 -1.57
C GLU A 10 -19.71 -3.23 -0.70
N ALA A 11 -19.78 -3.40 0.62
CA ALA A 11 -18.78 -2.84 1.53
C ALA A 11 -17.36 -3.40 1.25
N ALA A 12 -17.25 -4.67 0.88
CA ALA A 12 -15.98 -5.28 0.49
C ALA A 12 -15.44 -4.70 -0.82
N ARG A 13 -16.30 -4.51 -1.84
CA ARG A 13 -15.94 -3.85 -3.10
C ARG A 13 -15.48 -2.40 -2.87
N ALA A 14 -16.24 -1.64 -2.08
CA ALA A 14 -15.89 -0.27 -1.74
C ALA A 14 -14.56 -0.18 -0.99
N LEU A 15 -14.27 -1.10 -0.07
CA LEU A 15 -12.99 -1.16 0.63
C LEU A 15 -11.83 -1.51 -0.32
N ALA A 16 -12.03 -2.45 -1.24
CA ALA A 16 -11.02 -2.81 -2.24
C ALA A 16 -10.73 -1.63 -3.18
N ALA A 17 -11.76 -0.92 -3.65
CA ALA A 17 -11.58 0.28 -4.46
C ALA A 17 -10.81 1.38 -3.71
N LEU A 18 -11.10 1.55 -2.42
CA LEU A 18 -10.38 2.51 -1.57
C LEU A 18 -8.92 2.12 -1.37
N GLU A 19 -8.63 0.82 -1.19
CA GLU A 19 -7.26 0.29 -1.14
C GLU A 19 -6.48 0.60 -2.42
N ILE A 20 -7.08 0.34 -3.59
CA ILE A 20 -6.48 0.68 -4.90
C ILE A 20 -6.20 2.18 -5.00
N GLN A 21 -7.15 3.03 -4.60
CA GLN A 21 -6.97 4.48 -4.64
C GLN A 21 -5.78 4.95 -3.78
N VAL A 22 -5.60 4.38 -2.59
CA VAL A 22 -4.46 4.69 -1.72
C VAL A 22 -3.13 4.35 -2.39
N TRP A 23 -3.05 3.21 -3.07
CA TRP A 23 -1.86 2.81 -3.80
C TRP A 23 -1.54 3.76 -4.97
N LEU A 24 -2.55 4.16 -5.75
CA LEU A 24 -2.40 5.11 -6.85
C LEU A 24 -1.92 6.48 -6.38
N GLU A 25 -2.52 7.03 -5.33
CA GLU A 25 -2.12 8.34 -4.78
C GLU A 25 -0.73 8.28 -4.12
N LEU A 26 -0.39 7.16 -3.48
CA LEU A 26 0.94 6.96 -2.91
C LEU A 26 2.03 6.97 -4.00
N ASP A 27 1.84 6.22 -5.09
CA ASP A 27 2.78 6.19 -6.21
C ASP A 27 2.96 7.58 -6.84
N ARG A 28 1.86 8.30 -7.06
CA ARG A 28 1.89 9.68 -7.56
C ARG A 28 2.67 10.62 -6.65
N LEU A 29 2.46 10.52 -5.34
CA LEU A 29 3.17 11.31 -4.34
C LEU A 29 4.68 11.01 -4.41
N LEU A 30 5.05 9.73 -4.38
CA LEU A 30 6.45 9.30 -4.40
C LEU A 30 7.17 9.71 -5.68
N ALA A 31 6.51 9.56 -6.84
CA ALA A 31 7.04 10.02 -8.13
C ALA A 31 7.26 11.54 -8.15
N THR A 32 6.37 12.30 -7.50
CA THR A 32 6.50 13.76 -7.38
C THR A 32 7.69 14.15 -6.49
N ILE A 33 7.82 13.50 -5.33
CA ILE A 33 8.97 13.74 -4.43
C ILE A 33 10.28 13.35 -5.11
N ALA A 34 10.35 12.20 -5.79
CA ALA A 34 11.54 11.75 -6.50
C ALA A 34 11.97 12.75 -7.58
N ARG A 35 11.02 13.28 -8.35
CA ARG A 35 11.26 14.32 -9.35
C ARG A 35 11.84 15.60 -8.75
N LEU A 36 11.36 16.03 -7.58
CA LEU A 36 11.85 17.24 -6.92
C LEU A 36 13.21 17.06 -6.27
N ARG A 37 13.51 15.87 -5.77
CA ARG A 37 14.83 15.51 -5.23
C ARG A 37 15.93 15.40 -6.30
N GLY A 38 15.55 15.29 -7.58
CA GLY A 38 16.47 15.20 -8.71
C GLY A 38 16.81 13.76 -9.10
N LYS A 39 17.41 13.61 -10.29
CA LYS A 39 17.69 12.30 -10.90
C LYS A 39 18.51 11.40 -9.96
N GLY A 40 18.04 10.17 -9.75
CA GLY A 40 18.72 9.14 -8.97
C GLY A 40 18.36 9.11 -7.48
N GLN A 41 17.56 10.06 -6.97
CA GLN A 41 17.07 10.02 -5.59
C GLN A 41 15.68 9.37 -5.53
N GLN A 42 15.66 8.06 -5.25
CA GLN A 42 14.41 7.35 -4.95
C GLN A 42 13.96 7.66 -3.52
N VAL A 43 12.64 7.76 -3.31
CA VAL A 43 12.08 7.79 -1.96
C VAL A 43 12.09 6.35 -1.44
N PRO A 44 12.71 6.08 -0.28
CA PRO A 44 12.70 4.73 0.28
C PRO A 44 11.28 4.37 0.69
N VAL A 45 10.71 3.36 0.01
CA VAL A 45 9.43 2.75 0.41
C VAL A 45 9.76 1.45 1.14
N PRO A 46 9.24 1.22 2.35
CA PRO A 46 9.44 -0.03 3.06
C PRO A 46 8.97 -1.22 2.21
N SER A 47 9.84 -2.19 1.98
CA SER A 47 9.53 -3.42 1.24
C SER A 47 8.33 -4.17 1.85
N GLN A 48 8.19 -4.14 3.18
CA GLN A 48 7.04 -4.67 3.90
C GLN A 48 5.71 -4.07 3.43
N LEU A 49 5.68 -2.77 3.11
CA LEU A 49 4.50 -2.12 2.56
C LEU A 49 4.21 -2.67 1.17
N ILE A 50 5.24 -2.79 0.32
CA ILE A 50 5.12 -3.34 -1.04
C ILE A 50 4.58 -4.77 -1.03
N GLY A 51 4.96 -5.59 -0.04
CA GLY A 51 4.41 -6.93 0.14
C GLY A 51 2.88 -6.97 0.32
N LEU A 52 2.25 -5.86 0.72
CA LEU A 52 0.81 -5.70 0.87
C LEU A 52 0.09 -5.23 -0.40
N MET A 53 0.77 -5.11 -1.54
CA MET A 53 0.09 -4.68 -2.76
C MET A 53 -1.04 -5.66 -3.14
N PRO A 54 -2.23 -5.16 -3.52
CA PRO A 54 -3.28 -6.00 -4.05
C PRO A 54 -2.91 -6.51 -5.46
N PRO A 55 -3.58 -7.56 -5.96
CA PRO A 55 -3.52 -7.91 -7.37
C PRO A 55 -3.95 -6.72 -8.24
N ALA A 56 -3.46 -6.70 -9.48
CA ALA A 56 -3.81 -5.64 -10.42
C ALA A 56 -5.35 -5.60 -10.64
N PRO A 57 -5.95 -4.39 -10.72
CA PRO A 57 -7.38 -4.25 -10.98
C PRO A 57 -7.81 -4.97 -12.27
N GLU A 58 -8.94 -5.68 -12.25
CA GLU A 58 -9.43 -6.46 -13.40
C GLU A 58 -9.73 -5.58 -14.64
N ALA A 59 -10.18 -4.33 -14.42
CA ALA A 59 -10.66 -3.43 -15.48
C ALA A 59 -9.54 -2.64 -16.21
N GLY A 60 -8.32 -3.17 -16.29
CA GLY A 60 -7.22 -2.52 -17.02
C GLY A 60 -5.84 -2.58 -16.34
N GLY A 61 -5.72 -3.28 -15.22
CA GLY A 61 -4.46 -3.43 -14.49
C GLY A 61 -4.01 -2.13 -13.80
N TRP A 62 -2.72 -2.10 -13.45
CA TRP A 62 -2.07 -0.89 -12.94
C TRP A 62 -1.69 0.04 -14.10
N PRO A 63 -1.60 1.37 -13.87
CA PRO A 63 -1.04 2.28 -14.86
C PRO A 63 0.35 1.85 -15.35
N VAL A 64 0.69 2.11 -16.61
CA VAL A 64 1.98 1.71 -17.22
C VAL A 64 3.18 2.27 -16.45
N ASP A 65 3.05 3.49 -15.95
CA ASP A 65 4.09 4.21 -15.21
C ASP A 65 3.99 4.01 -13.69
N PHE A 66 3.23 3.01 -13.23
CA PHE A 66 3.05 2.72 -11.81
C PHE A 66 4.28 1.99 -11.26
N GLU A 67 5.20 2.77 -10.66
CA GLU A 67 6.51 2.30 -10.22
C GLU A 67 6.41 1.32 -9.04
N LEU A 68 5.44 1.50 -8.14
CA LEU A 68 5.26 0.58 -7.01
C LEU A 68 4.97 -0.86 -7.46
N ALA A 69 4.21 -1.06 -8.54
CA ALA A 69 4.01 -2.41 -9.09
C ALA A 69 5.29 -3.00 -9.70
N LYS A 70 6.11 -2.17 -10.36
CA LYS A 70 7.41 -2.61 -10.91
C LYS A 70 8.33 -3.05 -9.78
N MET A 71 8.41 -2.27 -8.70
CA MET A 71 9.16 -2.61 -7.49
C MET A 71 8.64 -3.90 -6.85
N GLY A 72 7.31 -4.07 -6.74
CA GLY A 72 6.68 -5.26 -6.19
C GLY A 72 6.98 -6.51 -7.01
N ALA A 73 6.96 -6.42 -8.34
CA ALA A 73 7.31 -7.51 -9.24
C ALA A 73 8.78 -7.93 -9.06
N GLN A 74 9.71 -6.98 -9.02
CA GLN A 74 11.14 -7.25 -8.81
C GLN A 74 11.42 -7.90 -7.44
N LEU A 75 10.77 -7.41 -6.38
CA LEU A 75 10.91 -8.01 -5.05
C LEU A 75 10.34 -9.42 -5.00
N ARG A 76 9.20 -9.66 -5.67
CA ARG A 76 8.58 -10.98 -5.77
C ARG A 76 9.47 -11.97 -6.52
N GLU A 77 10.01 -11.58 -7.67
CA GLU A 77 10.93 -12.42 -8.45
C GLU A 77 12.15 -12.83 -7.62
N ARG A 78 12.78 -11.88 -6.92
CA ARG A 78 13.93 -12.16 -6.05
C ARG A 78 13.58 -13.05 -4.87
N TYR A 79 12.39 -12.85 -4.28
CA TYR A 79 11.89 -13.70 -3.21
C TYR A 79 11.65 -15.13 -3.67
N GLU A 80 11.04 -15.31 -4.84
CA GLU A 80 10.75 -16.63 -5.42
C GLU A 80 12.04 -17.37 -5.81
N ALA A 81 13.03 -16.65 -6.37
CA ALA A 81 14.36 -17.20 -6.62
C ALA A 81 15.04 -17.67 -5.33
N ALA A 82 15.06 -16.82 -4.29
CA ALA A 82 15.64 -17.19 -2.99
C ALA A 82 14.90 -18.38 -2.34
N GLN A 83 13.57 -18.48 -2.50
CA GLN A 83 12.80 -19.63 -2.04
C GLN A 83 13.19 -20.92 -2.77
N ALA A 84 13.37 -20.86 -4.10
CA ALA A 84 13.79 -22.00 -4.90
C ALA A 84 15.19 -22.51 -4.51
N ASP A 85 16.08 -21.60 -4.10
CA ASP A 85 17.43 -21.90 -3.64
C ASP A 85 17.50 -22.31 -2.15
N GLY A 86 16.36 -22.32 -1.43
CA GLY A 86 16.31 -22.64 0.01
C GLY A 86 16.78 -21.51 0.93
N GLU A 87 16.99 -20.31 0.40
CA GLU A 87 17.45 -19.11 1.13
C GLU A 87 16.31 -18.13 1.47
N GLY A 88 15.06 -18.53 1.26
CA GLY A 88 13.88 -17.66 1.42
C GLY A 88 13.77 -16.98 2.79
N ASP A 89 14.12 -17.67 3.87
CA ASP A 89 14.11 -17.12 5.23
C ASP A 89 15.20 -16.04 5.42
N SER A 90 16.40 -16.27 4.87
CA SER A 90 17.50 -15.32 4.90
C SER A 90 17.14 -14.05 4.12
N PHE A 91 16.58 -14.21 2.92
CA PHE A 91 16.10 -13.10 2.11
C PHE A 91 15.02 -12.29 2.84
N SER A 92 14.04 -12.98 3.44
CA SER A 92 12.94 -12.34 4.18
C SER A 92 13.47 -11.55 5.39
N SER A 93 14.50 -12.06 6.06
CA SER A 93 15.14 -11.39 7.19
C SER A 93 15.91 -10.13 6.76
N TRP A 94 16.67 -10.18 5.66
CA TRP A 94 17.51 -9.07 5.21
C TRP A 94 16.74 -8.00 4.43
N VAL A 95 15.85 -8.42 3.53
CA VAL A 95 15.06 -7.51 2.67
C VAL A 95 13.76 -7.09 3.35
N HIS A 96 13.36 -7.75 4.44
CA HIS A 96 12.07 -7.53 5.13
C HIS A 96 10.87 -7.62 4.18
N PHE A 97 10.93 -8.52 3.19
CA PHE A 97 9.88 -8.70 2.19
C PHE A 97 9.30 -10.11 2.26
N VAL A 98 7.98 -10.18 2.43
CA VAL A 98 7.20 -11.41 2.25
C VAL A 98 5.95 -11.01 1.47
N PRO A 99 5.75 -11.53 0.24
CA PRO A 99 4.57 -11.20 -0.54
C PRO A 99 3.33 -11.78 0.13
N VAL A 100 2.24 -11.03 0.11
CA VAL A 100 0.95 -11.55 0.56
C VAL A 100 0.49 -12.67 -0.38
N ASP A 101 0.13 -13.81 0.20
CA ASP A 101 -0.58 -14.88 -0.49
C ASP A 101 -2.05 -14.53 -0.65
N HIS A 102 -2.44 -14.06 -1.83
CA HIS A 102 -3.79 -13.60 -2.12
C HIS A 102 -4.86 -14.70 -2.04
N ALA A 103 -4.48 -15.99 -2.07
CA ALA A 103 -5.44 -17.08 -1.90
C ALA A 103 -5.94 -17.20 -0.45
N HIS A 104 -5.05 -16.96 0.52
CA HIS A 104 -5.35 -17.13 1.95
C HIS A 104 -5.42 -15.79 2.72
N TYR A 105 -5.06 -14.69 2.06
CA TYR A 105 -4.99 -13.37 2.67
C TYR A 105 -6.07 -12.44 2.11
N SER A 106 -7.14 -12.27 2.89
CA SER A 106 -8.30 -11.50 2.45
C SER A 106 -7.99 -10.02 2.20
N ALA A 107 -8.69 -9.43 1.23
CA ALA A 107 -8.61 -8.00 0.93
C ALA A 107 -8.86 -7.13 2.17
N ARG A 108 -9.79 -7.53 3.05
CA ARG A 108 -10.05 -6.84 4.32
C ARG A 108 -8.82 -6.78 5.22
N ARG A 109 -8.11 -7.90 5.42
CA ARG A 109 -6.90 -7.95 6.26
C ARG A 109 -5.77 -7.10 5.65
N ARG A 110 -5.64 -7.14 4.33
CA ARG A 110 -4.63 -6.36 3.58
C ARG A 110 -4.88 -4.86 3.70
N ALA A 111 -6.10 -4.41 3.41
CA ALA A 111 -6.53 -3.03 3.58
C ALA A 111 -6.37 -2.55 5.04
N GLN A 112 -6.66 -3.42 6.03
CA GLN A 112 -6.44 -3.11 7.44
C GLN A 112 -4.97 -2.86 7.74
N ARG A 113 -4.04 -3.69 7.27
CA ARG A 113 -2.59 -3.46 7.47
C ARG A 113 -2.10 -2.22 6.74
N LEU A 114 -2.52 -2.05 5.48
CA LEU A 114 -2.21 -0.86 4.69
C LEU A 114 -2.64 0.42 5.44
N SER A 115 -3.82 0.40 6.07
CA SER A 115 -4.37 1.56 6.79
C SER A 115 -3.50 2.08 7.95
N TYR A 116 -2.56 1.27 8.43
CA TYR A 116 -1.54 1.67 9.41
C TYR A 116 -0.18 1.87 8.76
N ALA A 117 0.26 0.91 7.93
CA ALA A 117 1.60 0.90 7.37
C ALA A 117 1.89 2.11 6.46
N VAL A 118 0.88 2.63 5.75
CA VAL A 118 1.04 3.78 4.85
C VAL A 118 1.55 5.04 5.57
N TRP A 119 1.23 5.20 6.86
CA TRP A 119 1.65 6.35 7.67
C TRP A 119 3.14 6.37 7.97
N GLY A 120 3.82 5.22 7.91
CA GLY A 120 5.29 5.18 7.97
C GLY A 120 5.97 5.81 6.75
N VAL A 121 5.24 5.97 5.64
CA VAL A 121 5.76 6.57 4.40
C VAL A 121 5.34 8.03 4.27
N ILE A 122 4.06 8.33 4.52
CA ILE A 122 3.52 9.69 4.34
C ILE A 122 3.70 10.57 5.60
N GLY A 123 4.09 9.97 6.73
CA GLY A 123 4.18 10.65 8.02
C GLY A 123 2.83 11.12 8.56
N VAL A 124 2.83 11.55 9.81
CA VAL A 124 1.72 12.31 10.41
C VAL A 124 1.93 13.81 10.19
N ALA A 125 0.86 14.60 10.30
CA ALA A 125 0.96 16.06 10.17
C ALA A 125 1.71 16.70 11.35
N THR A 126 1.45 16.20 12.56
CA THR A 126 2.09 16.58 13.83
C THR A 126 2.23 15.33 14.68
N ASP A 127 3.18 15.31 15.62
CA ASP A 127 3.38 14.17 16.52
C ASP A 127 2.11 13.86 17.35
N ASP A 128 1.35 14.89 17.73
CA ASP A 128 0.08 14.77 18.45
C ASP A 128 -1.04 14.10 17.61
N ALA A 129 -0.87 13.99 16.29
CA ALA A 129 -1.84 13.36 15.40
C ALA A 129 -1.73 11.82 15.38
N VAL A 130 -0.70 11.23 15.99
CA VAL A 130 -0.51 9.76 16.04
C VAL A 130 -1.61 9.10 16.88
N GLN A 131 -1.87 9.59 18.08
CA GLN A 131 -2.86 8.98 19.00
C GLN A 131 -4.28 9.01 18.40
N PRO A 132 -4.79 10.15 17.88
CA PRO A 132 -6.09 10.19 17.20
C PRO A 132 -6.19 9.24 16.00
N LEU A 133 -5.10 8.98 15.28
CA LEU A 133 -5.07 8.03 14.17
C LEU A 133 -5.26 6.59 14.65
N LEU A 134 -4.60 6.22 15.76
CA LEU A 134 -4.72 4.89 16.37
C LEU A 134 -6.13 4.63 16.91
N GLU A 135 -6.82 5.68 17.36
CA GLU A 135 -8.19 5.63 17.88
C GLU A 135 -9.27 5.51 16.79
N VAL A 136 -8.95 5.81 15.52
CA VAL A 136 -9.89 5.58 14.42
C VAL A 136 -10.12 4.08 14.27
N GLY A 137 -11.29 3.56 14.68
CA GLY A 137 -11.60 2.12 14.62
C GLY A 137 -11.82 1.57 13.21
N SER A 138 -12.27 2.41 12.27
CA SER A 138 -12.64 2.01 10.91
C SER A 138 -11.45 2.00 9.95
N THR A 139 -11.22 0.86 9.30
CA THR A 139 -10.20 0.73 8.23
C THR A 139 -10.41 1.73 7.11
N SER A 140 -11.66 1.87 6.64
CA SER A 140 -11.98 2.80 5.55
C SER A 140 -11.69 4.25 5.94
N ASP A 141 -11.97 4.63 7.19
CA ASP A 141 -11.73 6.01 7.64
C ASP A 141 -10.23 6.30 7.78
N ARG A 142 -9.44 5.34 8.27
CA ARG A 142 -7.97 5.47 8.28
C ARG A 142 -7.40 5.63 6.87
N LEU A 143 -7.87 4.84 5.90
CA LEU A 143 -7.45 4.96 4.50
C LEU A 143 -7.86 6.31 3.88
N ARG A 144 -9.09 6.78 4.13
CA ARG A 144 -9.53 8.12 3.68
C ARG A 144 -8.69 9.24 4.28
N ARG A 145 -8.32 9.14 5.56
CA ARG A 145 -7.41 10.10 6.20
C ARG A 145 -6.03 10.08 5.57
N ALA A 146 -5.50 8.91 5.22
CA ALA A 146 -4.25 8.82 4.49
C ALA A 146 -4.32 9.52 3.11
N LEU A 147 -5.44 9.36 2.38
CA LEU A 147 -5.67 10.09 1.12
C LEU A 147 -5.74 11.62 1.32
N VAL A 148 -6.39 12.08 2.38
CA VAL A 148 -6.40 13.52 2.73
C VAL A 148 -4.97 13.99 2.98
N ARG A 149 -4.21 13.25 3.80
CA ARG A 149 -2.83 13.59 4.14
C ARG A 149 -1.92 13.64 2.91
N MET A 150 -2.01 12.68 2.00
CA MET A 150 -1.25 12.70 0.74
C MET A 150 -1.55 13.95 -0.10
N ARG A 151 -2.83 14.36 -0.18
CA ARG A 151 -3.23 15.57 -0.89
C ARG A 151 -2.68 16.84 -0.24
N GLU A 152 -2.68 16.92 1.08
CA GLU A 152 -2.05 18.04 1.81
C GLU A 152 -0.56 18.14 1.49
N ILE A 153 0.16 17.02 1.54
CA ILE A 153 1.59 16.97 1.20
C ILE A 153 1.81 17.44 -0.24
N MET A 154 1.00 16.94 -1.19
CA MET A 154 1.05 17.36 -2.59
C MET A 154 0.82 18.87 -2.77
N GLN A 155 -0.09 19.48 -1.99
CA GLN A 155 -0.36 20.92 -2.01
C GLN A 155 0.77 21.76 -1.39
N GLN A 156 1.54 21.20 -0.46
CA GLN A 156 2.69 21.88 0.15
C GLN A 156 3.93 21.84 -0.74
N ILE A 157 3.98 20.86 -1.64
CA ILE A 157 5.13 20.56 -2.49
C ILE A 157 4.99 21.17 -3.90
N GLY A 158 3.76 21.38 -4.38
CA GLY A 158 3.45 22.04 -5.66
C GLY A 158 3.39 23.56 -5.52
#